data_AF-A0A969K8K0-F1
#
_entry.id   AF-A0A969K8K0-F1
#
_cell.length_a   1.000
_cell.length_b   1.000
_cell.length_c   1.000
_cell.angle_alpha   90.00
_cell.angle_beta   90.00
_cell.angle_gamma   90.00
#
_symmetry.space_group_name_H-M   'P 1'
#
loop_
_entity.id
_entity.type
_entity.pdbx_description
1 polymer ?
#
loop_
_entity_poly.entity_id
_entity_poly.type
_entity_poly.pdbx_seq_one_letter_code
_entity_poly.pdbx_strand_id
1 'polypeptide(L)'
;MPIKALLQRQLELVYQGSINPYEGRWHSVAPLADLLRKAVAAVENEDTRVVAAELTIHGVPLTEVDYRLSETANPHRLYFVGFKNEMVGRWNMLNYERIILYLVGLVALLVAAGALVMWMTG
;
A
#
# COMPACT_ATOMS: atom_id res chain seq x y z
N MET A 1 -0.90 -1.53 -10.02
CA MET A 1 0.51 -1.67 -9.59
C MET A 1 0.53 -2.47 -8.29
N PRO A 2 1.44 -3.44 -8.09
CA PRO A 2 1.50 -4.20 -6.83
C PRO A 2 1.98 -3.31 -5.68
N ILE A 3 1.28 -3.35 -4.54
CA ILE A 3 1.56 -2.52 -3.34
C ILE A 3 3.02 -2.61 -2.89
N LYS A 4 3.65 -3.79 -3.03
CA LYS A 4 5.07 -4.01 -2.71
C LYS A 4 6.01 -3.05 -3.44
N ALA A 5 5.77 -2.79 -4.74
CA ALA A 5 6.61 -1.89 -5.53
C ALA A 5 6.45 -0.42 -5.09
N LEU A 6 5.25 -0.04 -4.64
CA LEU A 6 4.99 1.30 -4.11
C LEU A 6 5.64 1.50 -2.73
N LEU A 7 5.54 0.50 -1.85
CA LEU A 7 6.21 0.52 -0.55
C LEU A 7 7.72 0.71 -0.73
N GLN A 8 8.36 -0.06 -1.63
CA GLN A 8 9.80 0.06 -1.89
C GLN A 8 10.20 1.43 -2.44
N ARG A 9 9.36 2.03 -3.28
CA ARG A 9 9.63 3.35 -3.88
C ARG A 9 9.57 4.50 -2.87
N GLN A 10 8.79 4.33 -1.81
CA GLN A 10 8.50 5.37 -0.81
C GLN A 10 9.12 5.06 0.55
N LEU A 11 10.10 4.16 0.61
CA LEU A 11 10.89 3.95 1.81
C LEU A 11 11.68 5.23 2.12
N GLU A 12 11.43 5.79 3.31
CA GLU A 12 12.17 6.94 3.82
C GLU A 12 12.95 6.53 5.06
N LEU A 13 14.02 7.27 5.35
CA LEU A 13 14.82 7.05 6.56
C LEU A 13 14.02 7.51 7.78
N VAL A 14 13.69 6.57 8.67
CA VAL A 14 12.91 6.84 9.89
C VAL A 14 13.82 6.92 11.11
N TYR A 15 14.92 6.17 11.12
CA TYR A 15 15.89 6.18 12.21
C TYR A 15 17.28 5.89 11.68
N GLN A 16 18.27 6.61 12.19
CA GLN A 16 19.68 6.31 12.02
C GLN A 16 20.41 6.64 13.31
N GLY A 17 21.23 5.71 13.80
CA GLY A 17 22.01 5.95 15.01
C GLY A 17 22.95 4.81 15.36
N SER A 18 23.98 5.15 16.13
CA SER A 18 24.86 4.15 16.71
C SER A 18 24.13 3.40 17.83
N ILE A 19 24.27 2.08 17.83
CA ILE A 19 23.66 1.19 18.81
C ILE A 19 24.71 0.31 19.45
N ASN A 20 24.45 -0.11 20.68
CA ASN A 20 25.17 -1.21 21.31
C ASN A 20 24.41 -2.52 21.03
N PRO A 21 24.99 -3.48 20.29
CA PRO A 21 24.31 -4.72 19.92
C PRO A 21 23.98 -5.63 21.11
N TYR A 22 24.59 -5.40 22.28
CA TYR A 22 24.33 -6.15 23.52
C TYR A 22 23.27 -5.51 24.42
N GLU A 23 22.80 -4.31 24.07
CA GLU A 23 21.84 -3.58 24.90
C GLU A 23 20.40 -4.11 24.72
N GLY A 24 19.74 -4.44 25.82
CA GLY A 24 18.48 -5.18 25.84
C GLY A 24 17.32 -4.53 25.07
N ARG A 25 17.27 -3.20 24.94
CA ARG A 25 16.20 -2.50 24.21
C ARG A 25 16.13 -2.89 22.73
N TRP A 26 17.28 -3.20 22.12
CA TRP A 26 17.36 -3.60 20.71
C TRP A 26 16.99 -5.07 20.51
N HIS A 27 16.95 -5.86 21.59
CA HIS A 27 16.49 -7.25 21.59
C HIS A 27 14.99 -7.39 21.85
N SER A 28 14.29 -6.31 22.19
CA SER A 28 12.84 -6.33 22.42
C SER A 28 12.02 -6.55 21.14
N VAL A 29 12.60 -6.28 19.97
CA VAL A 29 11.97 -6.48 18.67
C VAL A 29 12.52 -7.75 18.04
N ALA A 30 11.72 -8.82 17.99
CA ALA A 30 12.19 -10.16 17.61
C ALA A 30 12.97 -10.21 16.27
N PRO A 31 12.50 -9.59 15.16
CA PRO A 31 13.26 -9.57 13.92
C PRO A 31 14.63 -8.88 14.04
N LEU A 32 14.71 -7.81 14.82
CA LEU A 32 15.96 -7.08 15.05
C LEU A 32 16.91 -7.91 15.93
N ALA A 33 16.40 -8.54 16.98
CA ALA A 33 17.16 -9.41 17.87
C ALA A 33 17.82 -10.56 17.09
N ASP A 34 17.08 -11.17 16.15
CA ASP A 34 17.62 -12.24 15.31
C ASP A 34 18.69 -11.73 14.33
N LEU A 35 18.53 -10.52 13.77
CA LEU A 35 19.55 -9.89 12.93
C LEU A 35 20.83 -9.60 13.74
N LEU A 36 20.69 -9.04 14.94
CA LEU A 36 21.82 -8.75 15.82
C LEU A 36 22.52 -10.04 16.25
N ARG A 37 21.78 -11.09 16.63
CA ARG A 37 22.36 -12.39 17.00
C ARG A 37 23.16 -12.99 15.85
N LYS A 38 22.63 -12.94 14.63
CA LYS A 38 23.34 -13.42 13.42
C LYS A 38 24.58 -12.59 13.11
N ALA A 39 24.49 -11.27 13.23
CA ALA A 39 25.62 -10.37 12.98
C ALA A 39 26.74 -10.57 13.99
N VAL A 40 26.40 -10.70 15.28
CA VAL A 40 27.37 -10.99 16.35
C VAL A 40 28.00 -12.37 16.16
N ALA A 41 27.19 -13.41 15.97
CA ALA A 41 27.68 -14.78 15.77
C ALA A 41 28.56 -14.95 14.51
N ALA A 42 28.44 -14.08 13.51
CA ALA A 42 29.26 -14.11 12.31
C ALA A 42 30.68 -13.56 12.51
N VAL A 43 30.91 -12.77 13.57
CA VAL A 43 32.16 -12.02 13.77
C VAL A 43 32.83 -12.34 15.11
N GLU A 44 32.07 -12.75 16.12
CA GLU A 44 32.57 -13.02 17.47
C GLU A 44 33.33 -14.36 17.53
N ASN A 45 34.58 -14.30 18.00
CA ASN A 45 35.42 -15.46 18.32
C ASN A 45 36.17 -15.18 19.65
N GLU A 46 37.13 -16.03 20.05
CA GLU A 46 37.87 -15.84 21.32
C GLU A 46 38.60 -14.49 21.41
N ASP A 47 38.99 -13.89 20.28
CA ASP A 47 39.78 -12.66 20.21
C ASP A 47 39.02 -11.46 19.59
N THR A 48 37.83 -11.67 19.03
CA THR A 48 37.05 -10.64 18.33
C THR A 48 35.70 -10.40 18.96
N ARG A 49 35.33 -9.13 19.10
CA ARG A 49 34.00 -8.70 19.55
C ARG A 49 33.50 -7.51 18.76
N VAL A 50 32.19 -7.32 18.72
CA VAL A 50 31.60 -6.13 18.10
C VAL A 50 31.74 -4.94 19.06
N VAL A 51 32.51 -3.92 18.66
CA VAL A 51 32.74 -2.72 19.48
C VAL A 51 31.77 -1.58 19.17
N ALA A 52 31.23 -1.55 17.95
CA ALA A 52 30.29 -0.53 17.51
C ALA A 52 29.38 -1.11 16.43
N ALA A 53 28.13 -0.65 16.42
CA ALA A 53 27.17 -0.94 15.37
C ALA A 53 26.36 0.33 15.06
N GLU A 54 25.86 0.40 13.83
CA GLU A 54 24.95 1.45 13.38
C GLU A 54 23.65 0.79 12.91
N LEU A 55 22.51 1.33 13.36
CA LEU A 55 21.19 0.88 12.98
C LEU A 55 20.52 1.92 12.10
N THR A 56 20.19 1.51 10.89
CA THR A 56 19.48 2.32 9.91
C THR A 56 18.13 1.67 9.61
N ILE A 57 17.04 2.35 9.96
CA ILE A 57 15.67 1.88 9.74
C ILE A 57 15.04 2.73 8.66
N HIS A 58 14.64 2.07 7.57
CA HIS A 58 13.79 2.66 6.56
C HIS A 58 12.36 2.18 6.76
N GLY A 59 11.41 3.09 6.63
CA GLY A 59 10.00 2.81 6.84
C GLY A 59 9.12 3.62 5.90
N VAL A 60 7.89 3.15 5.73
CA VAL A 60 6.85 3.82 4.97
C VAL A 60 5.53 3.61 5.73
N PRO A 61 4.76 4.66 6.02
CA PRO A 61 3.46 4.50 6.64
C PRO A 61 2.51 3.79 5.66
N LEU A 62 1.74 2.86 6.21
CA LEU A 62 0.70 2.15 5.49
C LEU A 62 -0.59 2.26 6.31
N THR A 63 -1.61 2.85 5.72
CA THR A 63 -2.95 2.88 6.31
C THR A 63 -3.88 2.03 5.46
N GLU A 64 -4.45 1.00 6.06
CA GLU A 64 -5.49 0.17 5.46
C GLU A 64 -6.85 0.66 5.97
N VAL A 65 -7.74 0.97 5.05
CA VAL A 65 -9.12 1.38 5.35
C VAL A 65 -10.07 0.38 4.73
N ASP A 66 -10.76 -0.36 5.60
CA ASP A 66 -11.85 -1.24 5.24
C ASP A 66 -13.16 -0.43 5.17
N TYR A 67 -13.83 -0.42 4.02
CA TYR A 67 -15.10 0.29 3.85
C TYR A 67 -16.13 -0.55 3.11
N ARG A 68 -17.41 -0.30 3.39
CA ARG A 68 -18.56 -0.93 2.70
C ARG A 68 -19.33 0.17 1.98
N LEU A 69 -19.53 0.02 0.67
CA LEU A 69 -20.23 1.02 -0.15
C LEU A 69 -21.77 0.97 0.04
N SER A 70 -22.29 -0.17 0.50
CA SER A 70 -23.69 -0.44 0.83
C SER A 70 -23.74 -1.69 1.72
N GLU A 71 -24.84 -1.91 2.45
CA GLU A 71 -25.05 -3.12 3.29
C GLU A 71 -24.90 -4.42 2.49
N THR A 72 -25.30 -4.40 1.22
CA THR A 72 -25.25 -5.53 0.28
C THR A 72 -23.94 -5.60 -0.53
N ALA A 73 -23.07 -4.59 -0.42
CA ALA A 73 -21.82 -4.56 -1.19
C ALA A 73 -20.69 -5.28 -0.46
N ASN A 74 -19.83 -5.95 -1.25
CA ASN A 74 -18.61 -6.58 -0.74
C ASN A 74 -17.72 -5.56 -0.01
N PRO A 75 -16.97 -5.94 1.03
CA PRO A 75 -16.02 -5.05 1.69
C PRO A 75 -14.90 -4.66 0.72
N HIS A 76 -14.67 -3.36 0.59
CA HIS A 76 -13.62 -2.79 -0.26
C HIS A 76 -12.45 -2.35 0.61
N ARG A 77 -11.23 -2.52 0.08
CA ARG A 77 -9.98 -2.16 0.76
C ARG A 77 -9.27 -1.02 0.06
N LEU A 78 -9.05 0.05 0.80
CA LEU A 78 -8.26 1.22 0.43
C LEU A 78 -6.90 1.16 1.13
N TYR A 79 -5.84 1.40 0.38
CA TYR A 79 -4.49 1.53 0.93
C TYR A 79 -4.00 2.95 0.66
N PHE A 80 -3.63 3.65 1.73
CA PHE A 80 -2.83 4.87 1.65
C PHE A 80 -1.39 4.50 1.94
N VAL A 81 -0.50 4.84 1.00
CA VAL A 81 0.93 4.52 1.10
C VAL A 81 1.71 5.82 1.14
N GLY A 82 2.64 5.90 2.09
CA GLY A 82 3.63 6.96 2.20
C GLY A 82 3.16 8.24 2.87
N PHE A 83 4.13 9.13 3.13
CA PHE A 83 3.92 10.39 3.84
C PHE A 83 3.13 11.42 3.03
N LYS A 84 3.03 11.23 1.71
CA LYS A 84 2.26 12.07 0.79
C LYS A 84 0.87 11.52 0.48
N ASN A 85 0.43 10.46 1.17
CA ASN A 85 -0.88 9.82 1.02
C ASN A 85 -1.22 9.48 -0.44
N GLU A 86 -0.32 8.78 -1.15
CA GLU A 86 -0.66 8.30 -2.49
C GLU A 86 -1.77 7.25 -2.39
N MET A 87 -2.94 7.56 -2.95
CA MET A 87 -4.13 6.71 -2.91
C MET A 87 -4.04 5.62 -3.98
N VAL A 88 -3.87 4.38 -3.54
CA VAL A 88 -3.81 3.22 -4.44
C VAL A 88 -5.20 2.61 -4.56
N GLY A 89 -6.00 3.17 -5.46
CA GLY A 89 -7.30 2.60 -5.80
C GLY A 89 -7.18 1.39 -6.73
N ARG A 90 -7.74 0.23 -6.34
CA ARG A 90 -7.96 -0.86 -7.31
C ARG A 90 -9.11 -0.47 -8.24
N TRP A 91 -9.05 -0.87 -9.52
CA TRP A 91 -10.10 -0.67 -10.52
C TRP A 91 -11.51 -1.14 -10.09
N ASN A 92 -11.59 -1.95 -9.03
CA ASN A 92 -12.83 -2.33 -8.36
C ASN A 92 -13.54 -1.18 -7.59
N MET A 93 -12.96 0.02 -7.53
CA MET A 93 -13.64 1.22 -7.00
C MET A 93 -14.61 1.85 -7.99
N LEU A 94 -14.53 1.46 -9.27
CA LEU A 94 -15.50 1.89 -10.26
C LEU A 94 -16.83 1.19 -9.96
N ASN A 95 -17.86 1.99 -9.69
CA ASN A 95 -19.21 1.48 -9.51
C ASN A 95 -19.73 1.01 -10.88
N TYR A 96 -19.49 -0.27 -11.19
CA TYR A 96 -19.85 -0.88 -12.46
C TYR A 96 -21.34 -0.77 -12.76
N GLU A 97 -22.19 -0.80 -11.74
CA GLU A 97 -23.63 -0.60 -11.89
C GLU A 97 -23.94 0.78 -12.47
N ARG A 98 -23.34 1.85 -11.93
CA ARG A 98 -23.48 3.21 -12.48
C ARG A 98 -22.93 3.33 -13.89
N ILE A 99 -21.79 2.70 -14.19
CA ILE A 99 -21.19 2.73 -15.53
C ILE A 99 -22.13 2.07 -16.55
N ILE A 100 -22.66 0.88 -16.22
CA ILE A 100 -23.61 0.17 -17.06
C ILE A 100 -24.88 1.02 -17.24
N LEU A 101 -25.39 1.63 -16.17
CA LEU A 101 -26.58 2.46 -16.22
C LEU A 101 -26.39 3.67 -17.15
N TYR A 102 -25.23 4.33 -17.10
CA TYR A 102 -24.91 5.43 -18.01
C TYR A 102 -24.76 4.96 -19.47
N LEU A 103 -24.14 3.81 -19.70
CA LEU A 103 -24.03 3.24 -21.05
C LEU A 103 -25.39 2.87 -21.64
N VAL A 104 -26.25 2.22 -20.84
CA VAL A 104 -27.62 1.87 -21.26
C VAL A 104 -28.43 3.14 -21.52
N GLY A 105 -28.34 4.14 -20.65
CA GLY A 105 -29.01 5.43 -20.84
C GLY A 105 -28.54 6.16 -22.10
N LEU A 106 -27.23 6.15 -22.38
CA LEU A 106 -26.66 6.76 -23.59
C LEU A 106 -27.18 6.05 -24.85
N VAL A 107 -27.18 4.71 -24.87
CA VAL A 107 -27.69 3.93 -26.01
C VAL A 107 -29.18 4.22 -26.23
N ALA A 108 -29.98 4.24 -25.17
CA ALA A 108 -31.41 4.56 -25.27
C ALA A 108 -31.64 5.97 -25.86
N LEU A 109 -30.83 6.95 -25.46
CA LEU A 109 -30.91 8.32 -25.95
C LEU A 109 -30.55 8.43 -27.43
N LEU A 110 -29.51 7.70 -27.88
CA LEU A 110 -29.13 7.63 -29.29
C LEU A 110 -30.22 6.99 -30.16
N VAL A 111 -30.85 5.93 -29.68
CA VAL A 111 -31.98 5.27 -30.37
C VAL A 111 -33.16 6.22 -30.49
N ALA A 112 -33.53 6.91 -29.40
CA ALA A 112 -34.62 7.89 -29.41
C ALA A 112 -34.34 9.05 -30.37
N ALA A 113 -33.11 9.58 -30.37
CA ALA A 113 -32.71 10.63 -31.30
C ALA A 113 -32.77 10.17 -32.76
N GLY A 114 -32.29 8.96 -33.07
CA GLY A 114 -32.37 8.39 -34.42
C GLY A 114 -33.81 8.19 -34.89
N ALA A 115 -34.69 7.68 -34.02
CA ALA A 115 -36.11 7.53 -34.31
C ALA A 115 -36.80 8.87 -34.57
N LEU A 116 -36.45 9.91 -33.80
CA LEU A 116 -37.00 11.25 -33.96
C LEU A 116 -36.54 11.89 -35.28
N VAL A 117 -35.26 11.73 -35.65
CA VAL A 117 -34.76 12.18 -36.95
C VAL A 117 -35.50 11.47 -38.08
N MET A 118 -35.65 10.14 -37.99
CA MET A 118 -36.35 9.35 -39.00
C MET A 118 -37.81 9.79 -39.15
N TRP A 119 -38.50 10.10 -38.05
CA TRP A 119 -39.86 10.64 -38.06
C TRP A 119 -39.96 12.05 -38.67
N MET A 120 -38.95 12.89 -38.48
CA MET A 120 -38.92 14.22 -39.09
C MET A 120 -38.59 14.21 -40.59
N THR A 121 -37.89 13.17 -41.06
CA THR A 121 -37.43 13.07 -42.46
C THR A 121 -38.29 12.18 -43.36
N GLY A 122 -39.21 11.39 -42.79
CA GLY A 122 -40.14 10.51 -43.51
C GLY A 122 -41.55 11.04 -43.48
#